data_AF-A0A1X7HD61-F1
#
_entry.id   AF-A0A1X7HD61-F1
#
_cell.length_a   1.000
_cell.length_b   1.000
_cell.length_c   1.000
_cell.angle_alpha   90.00
_cell.angle_beta   90.00
_cell.angle_gamma   90.00
#
_symmetry.space_group_name_H-M   'P 1'
#
loop_
_entity.id
_entity.type
_entity.pdbx_description
1 polymer ?
#
loop_
_entity_poly.entity_id
_entity_poly.type
_entity_poly.pdbx_seq_one_letter_code
_entity_poly.pdbx_strand_id
1 'polypeptide(L)'
;MPVTRTRQLLAELAACHLVDRLAVDRIGMHDLLHLYAGERLKDDSSQEQRAAALARLLSHCVHTAYAAARRLFANLPTLNLAAVAEARPEGRPARRR
;
A
#
# COMPACT_ATOMS: atom_id res chain seq x y z
N MET A 1 -10.02 -6.13 8.72
CA MET A 1 -9.39 -6.67 9.95
C MET A 1 -9.85 -5.84 11.14
N PRO A 2 -10.22 -6.45 12.27
CA PRO A 2 -10.56 -5.70 13.49
C PRO A 2 -9.37 -4.89 14.00
N VAL A 3 -9.60 -3.66 14.48
CA VAL A 3 -8.54 -2.73 14.94
C VAL A 3 -7.64 -3.35 16.01
N THR A 4 -8.22 -4.11 16.93
CA THR A 4 -7.48 -4.79 18.01
C THR A 4 -6.47 -5.79 17.45
N ARG A 5 -6.87 -6.58 16.44
CA ARG A 5 -5.99 -7.57 15.80
C ARG A 5 -4.85 -6.89 15.04
N THR A 6 -5.14 -5.80 14.35
CA THR A 6 -4.10 -5.01 13.67
C THR A 6 -3.09 -4.44 14.68
N ARG A 7 -3.55 -3.92 15.82
CA ARG A 7 -2.67 -3.40 16.88
C ARG A 7 -1.78 -4.48 17.50
N GLN A 8 -2.30 -5.69 17.71
CA GLN A 8 -1.53 -6.83 18.21
C GLN A 8 -0.41 -7.21 17.23
N LEU A 9 -0.74 -7.40 15.95
CA LEU A 9 0.24 -7.72 14.91
C LEU A 9 1.33 -6.65 14.77
N LEU A 10 0.96 -5.37 14.87
CA LEU A 10 1.93 -4.28 14.84
C LEU A 10 2.84 -4.26 16.08
N ALA A 11 2.34 -4.67 17.25
CA ALA A 11 3.15 -4.82 18.45
C ALA A 11 4.14 -5.99 18.34
N GLU A 12 3.72 -7.10 17.75
CA GLU A 12 4.60 -8.24 17.46
C GLU A 12 5.71 -7.87 16.47
N LEU A 13 5.37 -7.17 15.38
CA LEU A 13 6.36 -6.68 14.41
C LEU A 13 7.36 -5.69 15.05
N ALA A 14 6.88 -4.85 15.97
CA ALA A 14 7.74 -3.92 16.69
C ALA A 14 8.68 -4.64 17.67
N ALA A 15 8.21 -5.69 18.34
CA ALA A 15 9.04 -6.52 19.21
C ALA A 15 10.17 -7.24 18.46
N CYS A 16 9.95 -7.54 17.17
CA CYS A 16 10.96 -8.13 16.28
C CYS A 16 11.81 -7.10 15.53
N HIS A 17 11.73 -5.80 15.86
CA HIS A 17 12.44 -4.71 15.17
C HIS A 17 12.16 -4.61 13.66
N LEU A 18 11.00 -5.09 13.22
CA LEU A 18 10.58 -5.01 11.81
C LEU A 18 9.81 -3.71 11.52
N VAL A 19 9.19 -3.12 12.52
CA VAL A 19 8.53 -1.82 12.41
C VAL A 19 8.83 -0.94 13.63
N ASP A 20 8.96 0.35 13.42
CA ASP A 20 9.27 1.34 14.45
C ASP A 20 8.01 2.13 14.81
N ARG A 21 7.73 2.29 16.10
CA ARG A 21 6.63 3.16 16.53
C ARG A 21 7.11 4.61 16.54
N LEU A 22 6.72 5.39 15.53
CA LEU A 22 7.08 6.80 15.38
C LEU A 22 6.23 7.73 16.28
N ALA A 23 4.98 7.35 16.57
CA ALA A 23 4.09 8.03 17.52
C ALA A 23 2.98 7.07 18.00
N VAL A 24 2.08 7.53 18.88
CA VAL A 24 0.97 6.71 19.42
C VAL A 24 0.17 5.99 18.32
N ASP A 25 -0.07 6.67 17.19
CA ASP A 25 -0.78 6.14 16.02
C ASP A 25 0.06 6.12 14.73
N ARG A 26 1.39 6.27 14.83
CA ARG A 26 2.27 6.25 13.65
C ARG A 26 3.32 5.16 13.77
N ILE A 27 3.49 4.44 12.68
CA ILE A 27 4.47 3.35 12.57
C ILE A 27 5.28 3.57 11.29
N GLY A 28 6.59 3.43 11.40
CA GLY A 28 7.54 3.41 10.30
C GLY A 28 7.91 1.97 9.99
N MET A 29 8.10 1.66 8.72
CA MET A 29 8.60 0.36 8.31
C MET A 29 10.13 0.41 8.28
N HIS A 30 10.79 -0.64 8.76
CA HIS A 30 12.24 -0.64 8.83
C HIS A 30 12.86 -0.88 7.44
N ASP A 31 14.03 -0.30 7.17
CA ASP A 31 14.70 -0.40 5.88
C ASP A 31 15.00 -1.84 5.47
N LEU A 32 15.19 -2.74 6.45
CA LEU A 32 15.41 -4.17 6.23
C LEU A 32 14.20 -4.83 5.53
N LEU A 33 12.97 -4.43 5.88
CA LEU A 33 11.77 -4.92 5.18
C LEU A 33 11.70 -4.39 3.75
N HIS A 34 12.15 -3.16 3.50
CA HIS A 34 12.22 -2.60 2.16
C HIS A 34 13.27 -3.33 1.30
N LEU A 35 14.44 -3.61 1.87
CA LEU A 35 15.50 -4.38 1.22
C LEU A 35 15.02 -5.80 0.90
N TYR A 36 14.44 -6.51 1.88
CA TYR A 36 13.90 -7.85 1.70
C TYR A 36 12.78 -7.90 0.66
N ALA A 37 11.85 -6.94 0.66
CA ALA A 37 10.82 -6.83 -0.35
C ALA A 37 11.43 -6.60 -1.75
N GLY A 38 12.49 -5.79 -1.83
CA GLY A 38 13.26 -5.57 -3.04
C GLY A 38 13.96 -6.83 -3.57
N GLU A 39 14.54 -7.63 -2.68
CA GLU A 39 15.14 -8.93 -3.02
C GLU A 39 14.07 -9.91 -3.51
N ARG A 40 12.94 -10.03 -2.80
CA ARG A 40 11.83 -10.90 -3.24
C ARG A 40 11.21 -10.47 -4.55
N LEU A 41 11.17 -9.17 -4.80
CA LEU A 41 10.76 -8.66 -6.10
C LEU A 41 11.73 -9.07 -7.21
N LYS A 42 13.02 -9.22 -6.94
CA LYS A 42 14.01 -9.66 -7.94
C LYS A 42 13.92 -11.17 -8.21
N ASP A 43 13.77 -11.97 -7.15
CA ASP A 43 13.94 -13.42 -7.23
C ASP A 43 12.64 -14.17 -7.57
N ASP A 44 11.50 -13.77 -7.00
CA ASP A 44 10.30 -14.64 -6.96
C ASP A 44 9.05 -14.04 -7.63
N SER A 45 9.07 -12.75 -7.99
CA SER A 45 7.85 -12.09 -8.48
C SER A 45 7.70 -12.15 -9.99
N SER A 46 6.62 -12.77 -10.46
CA SER A 46 6.21 -12.69 -11.86
C SER A 46 5.74 -11.27 -12.21
N GLN A 47 5.80 -10.90 -13.49
CA GLN A 47 5.31 -9.60 -13.94
C GLN A 47 3.84 -9.36 -13.56
N GLU A 48 3.04 -10.43 -13.54
CA GLU A 48 1.65 -10.38 -13.13
C GLU A 48 1.47 -10.15 -11.64
N GLN A 49 2.29 -10.79 -10.79
CA GLN A 49 2.27 -10.54 -9.35
C GLN A 49 2.69 -9.11 -9.02
N ARG A 50 3.68 -8.55 -9.74
CA ARG A 50 4.09 -7.16 -9.60
C ARG A 50 2.96 -6.20 -9.99
N ALA A 51 2.31 -6.43 -11.13
CA ALA A 51 1.17 -5.62 -11.58
C ALA A 51 0.00 -5.68 -10.57
N ALA A 52 -0.31 -6.87 -10.04
CA ALA A 52 -1.36 -7.04 -9.05
C ALA A 52 -1.02 -6.35 -7.71
N ALA A 53 0.25 -6.39 -7.26
CA ALA A 53 0.70 -5.69 -6.07
C ALA A 53 0.58 -4.16 -6.23
N LEU A 54 0.99 -3.62 -7.39
CA LEU A 54 0.84 -2.20 -7.70
C LEU A 54 -0.64 -1.78 -7.77
N ALA A 55 -1.50 -2.59 -8.38
CA ALA A 55 -2.94 -2.31 -8.43
C ALA A 55 -3.55 -2.23 -7.03
N ARG A 56 -3.19 -3.15 -6.12
CA ARG A 56 -3.61 -3.12 -4.71
C ARG A 56 -3.12 -1.86 -3.99
N LEU A 57 -1.85 -1.50 -4.19
CA LEU A 57 -1.25 -0.30 -3.59
C LEU A 57 -1.96 0.98 -4.06
N LEU A 58 -2.12 1.15 -5.37
CA LEU A 58 -2.79 2.32 -5.95
C LEU A 58 -4.24 2.41 -5.52
N SER A 59 -4.97 1.28 -5.52
CA SER A 59 -6.32 1.22 -5.00
C SER A 59 -6.37 1.70 -3.55
N HIS A 60 -5.49 1.22 -2.68
CA HIS A 60 -5.43 1.68 -1.29
C HIS A 60 -5.12 3.18 -1.17
N CYS A 61 -4.15 3.69 -1.93
CA CYS A 61 -3.79 5.11 -1.92
C CYS A 61 -4.97 5.99 -2.36
N VAL A 62 -5.64 5.63 -3.45
CA VAL A 62 -6.78 6.39 -3.98
C VAL A 62 -7.95 6.39 -2.97
N HIS A 63 -8.30 5.24 -2.39
CA HIS A 63 -9.36 5.16 -1.39
C HIS A 63 -9.03 5.97 -0.13
N THR A 64 -7.78 5.92 0.33
CA THR A 64 -7.33 6.66 1.50
C THR A 64 -7.31 8.17 1.24
N ALA A 65 -6.79 8.60 0.08
CA ALA A 65 -6.79 9.99 -0.33
C ALA A 65 -8.22 10.53 -0.48
N TYR A 66 -9.13 9.76 -1.07
CA TYR A 66 -10.54 10.12 -1.20
C TYR A 66 -11.24 10.23 0.17
N ALA A 67 -10.99 9.29 1.08
CA ALA A 67 -11.52 9.36 2.44
C ALA A 67 -11.01 10.60 3.20
N ALA A 68 -9.74 10.97 3.00
CA ALA A 68 -9.19 12.22 3.53
C ALA A 68 -9.83 13.45 2.86
N ALA A 69 -9.94 13.46 1.53
CA ALA A 69 -10.54 14.56 0.78
C ALA A 69 -12.00 14.82 1.19
N ARG A 70 -12.80 13.76 1.45
CA ARG A 70 -14.16 13.90 1.98
C ARG A 70 -14.23 14.54 3.36
N ARG A 71 -13.17 14.48 4.15
CA ARG A 71 -13.09 15.15 5.46
C ARG A 71 -12.66 16.60 5.35
N LEU A 72 -11.85 16.95 4.35
CA LEU A 72 -11.42 18.33 4.10
C LEU A 72 -12.43 19.14 3.29
N PHE A 73 -13.11 18.52 2.34
CA PHE A 73 -14.00 19.19 1.39
C PHE A 73 -15.43 18.68 1.55
N ALA A 74 -16.28 19.48 2.21
CA ALA A 74 -17.67 19.14 2.50
C ALA A 74 -18.51 18.87 1.23
N ASN A 75 -18.14 19.47 0.10
CA ASN A 75 -18.89 19.41 -1.16
C ASN A 75 -18.19 18.56 -2.24
N LEU A 76 -17.28 17.66 -1.85
CA LEU A 76 -16.64 16.78 -2.83
C LEU A 76 -17.68 15.84 -3.47
N PRO A 77 -17.86 15.86 -4.80
CA PRO A 77 -18.80 14.96 -5.45
C PRO A 77 -18.39 13.50 -5.22
N THR A 78 -19.37 12.61 -5.08
CA THR A 78 -19.11 11.20 -4.86
C THR A 78 -18.41 10.60 -6.09
N LEU A 79 -17.16 10.19 -5.93
CA LEU A 79 -16.39 9.53 -6.99
C LEU A 79 -16.60 8.01 -6.91
N ASN A 80 -16.86 7.37 -8.05
CA ASN A 80 -16.93 5.91 -8.13
C ASN A 80 -15.51 5.32 -8.22
N LEU A 81 -14.97 4.92 -7.07
CA LEU A 81 -13.64 4.33 -6.98
C LEU A 81 -13.58 2.84 -7.34
N ALA A 82 -14.72 2.16 -7.44
CA ALA A 82 -14.77 0.74 -7.79
C ALA A 82 -14.25 0.49 -9.22
N ALA A 83 -14.47 1.43 -10.14
CA ALA A 83 -13.98 1.35 -11.51
C ALA A 83 -12.45 1.50 -11.64
N VAL A 84 -11.79 2.11 -10.64
CA VAL A 84 -10.34 2.39 -10.69
C VAL A 84 -9.51 1.14 -10.36
N ALA A 85 -10.06 0.17 -9.62
CA ALA A 85 -9.36 -1.05 -9.24
C ALA A 85 -9.25 -2.08 -10.38
N GLU A 86 -10.15 -2.03 -11.37
CA GLU A 86 -10.16 -2.95 -12.53
C GLU A 86 -9.33 -2.45 -13.71
N ALA A 87 -8.89 -1.19 -13.70
CA ALA A 87 -7.99 -0.66 -14.71
C ALA A 87 -6.60 -1.28 -14.54
N ARG A 88 -6.42 -2.48 -15.09
CA ARG A 88 -5.10 -3.09 -15.29
C ARG A 88 -4.23 -2.04 -15.98
N PRO A 89 -3.09 -1.62 -15.40
CA PRO A 89 -2.18 -0.74 -16.11
C PRO A 89 -1.63 -1.55 -17.28
N GLU A 90 -2.24 -1.38 -18.46
CA GLU A 90 -1.74 -1.98 -19.68
C GLU A 90 -0.27 -1.59 -19.83
N GLY A 91 0.54 -2.62 -20.11
CA GLY A 91 1.98 -2.58 -20.04
C GLY A 91 2.52 -1.34 -20.74
N ARG A 92 3.11 -0.45 -19.94
CA ARG A 92 3.92 0.66 -20.43
C ARG A 92 4.97 0.06 -21.38
N PRO A 93 4.94 0.35 -22.70
CA PRO A 93 5.91 -0.25 -23.61
C PRO A 93 7.31 0.17 -23.18
N ALA A 94 8.22 -0.81 -23.17
CA ALA A 94 9.61 -0.62 -22.81
C ALA A 94 10.21 0.49 -23.69
N ARG A 95 10.49 1.65 -23.09
CA ARG A 95 11.32 2.67 -23.74
C ARG A 95 12.70 2.04 -23.93
N ARG A 96 12.99 1.62 -25.16
CA ARG A 96 14.36 1.34 -25.60
C ARG A 96 15.12 2.66 -25.64
N ARG A 97 16.23 2.66 -24.90
CA ARG A 97 17.47 3.47 -24.99
C ARG A 97 17.35 4.94 -25.34
#